data_AF-A0A6M1U545-F1
#
_entry.id   AF-A0A6M1U545-F1
#
_cell.length_a   1.000
_cell.length_b   1.000
_cell.length_c   1.000
_cell.angle_alpha   90.00
_cell.angle_beta   90.00
_cell.angle_gamma   90.00
#
_symmetry.space_group_name_H-M   'P 1'
#
loop_
_entity.id
_entity.type
_entity.pdbx_description
1 polymer ?
#
loop_
_entity_poly.entity_id
_entity_poly.type
_entity_poly.pdbx_seq_one_letter_code
_entity_poly.pdbx_strand_id
1 'polypeptide(L)'
;MRCGFCQPACPTFRETGYEAASPRGRIALMKAVADGLMEPDQDFLDQMSLCLGCRACEPVCPAGVHYGQLLEQTREAIAETVRHPWWVRMIRSIVFTHLLPHQHRLYRAGRLLRFYQRSGLQKLVRRFKLLKLLPAHLREMEAILPEGNGTPLTEAVGTFVPAEGERRGRVGMFRGCIMDVMFHDTNVNTVKLLARAGYDVVIPPEQTCCGALHAHSGERPQARELAKRNIRAFQAAEVDYIASNAGGCGALLQEYDMLLEDDREWREAAGWFASRVRDISELLLDAGGVTPLAPIQRRITYQGSCHLRNGMHVTTQPQRLLQAIPGAEYVPLFEADRCCGSAGIYNLVQPQMAGRLLQEKMEHVSRTKADILATSNPGCLLQMKAGIHRAGLEGRMTAVHLVDLLAEACREKE
;
A
#
# COMPACT_ATOMS: atom_id res chain seq x y z
N MET A 1 -24.27 20.75 18.03
CA MET A 1 -24.31 20.21 16.66
C MET A 1 -23.25 19.13 16.52
N ARG A 2 -23.58 17.93 16.03
CA ARG A 2 -22.56 16.93 15.66
C ARG A 2 -22.14 17.20 14.21
N CYS A 3 -20.86 17.51 14.01
CA CYS A 3 -20.23 17.74 12.69
C CYS A 3 -20.47 16.55 11.72
N GLY A 4 -20.61 16.80 10.42
CA GLY A 4 -20.92 15.79 9.39
C GLY A 4 -19.90 15.67 8.23
N PHE A 5 -18.83 16.48 8.22
CA PHE A 5 -17.91 16.58 7.08
C PHE A 5 -17.24 15.26 6.66
N CYS A 6 -17.07 14.32 7.60
CA CYS A 6 -16.47 13.02 7.33
C CYS A 6 -17.38 12.04 6.57
N GLN A 7 -18.70 12.27 6.53
CA GLN A 7 -19.67 11.39 5.87
C GLN A 7 -19.46 11.31 4.35
N PRO A 8 -19.46 12.42 3.58
CA PRO A 8 -19.27 12.36 2.13
C PRO A 8 -17.88 11.83 1.71
N ALA A 9 -16.87 11.98 2.57
CA ALA A 9 -15.53 11.45 2.32
C ALA A 9 -15.41 9.94 2.62
N CYS A 10 -16.33 9.35 3.38
CA CYS A 10 -16.25 7.96 3.81
C CYS A 10 -16.81 7.00 2.76
N PRO A 11 -15.98 6.08 2.20
CA PRO A 11 -16.45 5.17 1.17
C PRO A 11 -17.54 4.22 1.68
N THR A 12 -17.39 3.67 2.89
CA THR A 12 -18.39 2.73 3.43
C THR A 12 -19.70 3.38 3.78
N PHE A 13 -19.69 4.63 4.26
CA PHE A 13 -20.93 5.38 4.47
C PHE A 13 -21.65 5.66 3.15
N ARG A 14 -20.93 6.09 2.10
CA ARG A 14 -21.53 6.31 0.77
C ARG A 14 -22.20 5.07 0.20
N GLU A 15 -21.59 3.90 0.39
CA GLU A 15 -22.12 2.62 -0.08
C GLU A 15 -23.32 2.12 0.73
N THR A 16 -23.44 2.51 1.99
CA THR A 16 -24.41 1.90 2.92
C THR A 16 -25.52 2.84 3.38
N GLY A 17 -25.27 4.14 3.44
CA GLY A 17 -26.13 5.14 4.07
C GLY A 17 -26.26 4.99 5.60
N TYR A 18 -25.64 3.98 6.22
CA TYR A 18 -25.77 3.72 7.64
C TYR A 18 -24.82 4.57 8.47
N GLU A 19 -25.36 5.39 9.37
CA GLU A 19 -24.57 6.29 10.21
C GLU A 19 -23.49 5.55 11.03
N ALA A 20 -23.79 4.36 11.52
CA ALA A 20 -22.83 3.51 12.25
C ALA A 20 -21.60 3.13 11.40
N ALA A 21 -21.75 3.09 10.07
CA ALA A 21 -20.67 2.85 9.12
C ALA A 21 -19.93 4.14 8.71
N SER A 22 -20.31 5.30 9.23
CA SER A 22 -19.57 6.56 9.04
C SER A 22 -18.41 6.68 10.04
N PRO A 23 -17.41 7.55 9.78
CA PRO A 23 -16.30 7.76 10.70
C PRO A 23 -16.79 8.31 12.05
N ARG A 24 -17.71 9.28 12.04
CA ARG A 24 -18.31 9.81 13.28
C ARG A 24 -19.16 8.80 14.02
N GLY A 25 -19.90 7.95 13.30
CA GLY A 25 -20.67 6.87 13.92
C GLY A 25 -19.76 5.87 14.60
N ARG A 26 -18.67 5.46 13.94
CA ARG A 26 -17.67 4.58 14.55
C ARG A 26 -16.97 5.21 15.76
N ILE A 27 -16.63 6.50 15.72
CA ILE A 27 -16.09 7.19 16.91
C ILE A 27 -17.10 7.17 18.05
N ALA A 28 -18.39 7.37 17.77
CA ALA A 28 -19.43 7.31 18.81
C ALA A 28 -19.55 5.90 19.41
N LEU A 29 -19.44 4.85 18.58
CA LEU A 29 -19.42 3.46 19.02
C LEU A 29 -18.16 3.16 19.87
N MET A 30 -16.98 3.53 19.38
CA MET A 30 -15.70 3.38 20.10
C MET A 30 -15.77 4.05 21.47
N LYS A 31 -16.31 5.28 21.52
CA LYS A 31 -16.48 6.02 22.77
C LYS A 31 -17.48 5.35 23.71
N ALA A 32 -18.62 4.87 23.20
CA ALA A 32 -19.62 4.18 24.03
C ALA A 32 -19.03 2.93 24.71
N VAL A 33 -18.19 2.18 23.98
CA VAL A 33 -17.47 1.03 24.56
C VAL A 33 -16.43 1.50 25.59
N ALA A 34 -15.63 2.52 25.25
CA ALA A 34 -14.62 3.05 26.17
C ALA A 34 -15.20 3.64 27.47
N ASP A 35 -16.38 4.26 27.39
CA ASP A 35 -17.09 4.84 28.53
C ASP A 35 -17.90 3.79 29.33
N GLY A 36 -17.86 2.51 28.94
CA GLY A 36 -18.60 1.42 29.62
C GLY A 36 -20.11 1.48 29.42
N LEU A 37 -20.59 2.23 28.42
CA LEU A 37 -22.01 2.35 28.09
C LEU A 37 -22.52 1.23 27.18
N MET A 38 -21.60 0.50 26.54
CA MET A 38 -21.90 -0.56 25.58
C MET A 38 -20.81 -1.62 25.64
N GLU A 39 -21.20 -2.90 25.62
CA GLU A 39 -20.26 -4.00 25.40
C GLU A 39 -19.99 -4.17 23.90
N PRO A 40 -18.77 -4.55 23.47
CA PRO A 40 -18.41 -4.71 22.06
C PRO A 40 -19.03 -5.99 21.48
N ASP A 41 -20.31 -5.90 21.13
CA ASP A 41 -21.09 -6.98 20.49
C ASP A 41 -20.76 -7.17 18.99
N GLN A 42 -21.46 -8.10 18.34
CA GLN A 42 -21.19 -8.41 16.93
C GLN A 42 -21.42 -7.21 16.00
N ASP A 43 -22.41 -6.36 16.28
CA ASP A 43 -22.69 -5.17 15.47
C ASP A 43 -21.54 -4.17 15.56
N PHE A 44 -20.99 -3.97 16.77
CA PHE A 44 -19.78 -3.17 16.96
C PHE A 44 -18.60 -3.73 16.14
N LEU A 45 -18.34 -5.03 16.25
CA LEU A 45 -17.26 -5.71 15.52
C LEU A 45 -17.43 -5.54 14.01
N ASP A 46 -18.63 -5.74 13.49
CA ASP A 46 -18.94 -5.60 12.07
C ASP A 46 -18.67 -4.19 11.57
N GLN A 47 -19.01 -3.15 12.35
CA GLN A 47 -18.69 -1.78 11.96
C GLN A 47 -17.19 -1.51 11.92
N MET A 48 -16.42 -2.01 12.89
CA MET A 48 -14.96 -1.84 12.91
C MET A 48 -14.27 -2.61 11.78
N SER A 49 -14.74 -3.83 11.48
CA SER A 49 -14.26 -4.66 10.38
C SER A 49 -14.66 -4.12 9.00
N LEU A 50 -15.81 -3.44 8.88
CA LEU A 50 -16.25 -2.84 7.63
C LEU A 50 -15.37 -1.66 7.21
N CYS A 51 -14.72 -0.96 8.15
CA CYS A 51 -13.87 0.18 7.84
C CYS A 51 -12.63 -0.22 7.01
N LEU A 52 -12.35 0.50 5.93
CA LEU A 52 -11.14 0.25 5.11
C LEU A 52 -9.86 0.77 5.76
N GLY A 53 -9.92 1.67 6.74
CA GLY A 53 -8.73 2.36 7.24
C GLY A 53 -8.06 3.29 6.20
N CYS A 54 -8.81 3.77 5.20
CA CYS A 54 -8.30 4.63 4.14
C CYS A 54 -8.04 6.08 4.58
N ARG A 55 -8.50 6.46 5.78
CA ARG A 55 -8.29 7.76 6.43
C ARG A 55 -8.75 8.99 5.64
N ALA A 56 -9.65 8.82 4.67
CA ALA A 56 -10.24 9.93 3.93
C ALA A 56 -11.02 10.92 4.81
N CYS A 57 -11.41 10.48 6.02
CA CYS A 57 -12.09 11.30 7.01
C CYS A 57 -11.18 12.29 7.75
N GLU A 58 -9.87 12.07 7.81
CA GLU A 58 -8.96 12.90 8.61
C GLU A 58 -8.73 14.27 7.99
N PRO A 59 -8.38 14.40 6.68
CA PRO A 59 -8.10 15.71 6.09
C PRO A 59 -9.32 16.64 6.05
N VAL A 60 -10.53 16.08 6.09
CA VAL A 60 -11.79 16.84 6.07
C VAL A 60 -12.33 17.14 7.48
N CYS A 61 -11.65 16.66 8.53
CA CYS A 61 -12.10 16.82 9.91
C CYS A 61 -11.61 18.15 10.49
N PRO A 62 -12.49 19.13 10.75
CA PRO A 62 -12.07 20.41 11.33
C PRO A 62 -11.55 20.28 12.77
N ALA A 63 -11.84 19.16 13.43
CA ALA A 63 -11.37 18.87 14.78
C ALA A 63 -10.01 18.15 14.82
N GLY A 64 -9.41 17.83 13.67
CA GLY A 64 -8.09 17.20 13.62
C GLY A 64 -8.04 15.78 14.20
N VAL A 65 -9.14 15.02 14.12
CA VAL A 65 -9.19 13.67 14.72
C VAL A 65 -8.28 12.70 13.96
N HIS A 66 -7.33 12.08 14.67
CA HIS A 66 -6.47 11.00 14.19
C HIS A 66 -7.22 9.65 14.12
N TYR A 67 -8.17 9.55 13.18
CA TYR A 67 -9.09 8.42 13.07
C TYR A 67 -8.39 7.06 12.88
N GLY A 68 -7.29 7.02 12.13
CA GLY A 68 -6.49 5.82 11.89
C GLY A 68 -5.99 5.20 13.18
N GLN A 69 -5.44 6.00 14.10
CA GLN A 69 -4.99 5.54 15.41
C GLN A 69 -6.14 4.95 16.23
N LEU A 70 -7.27 5.67 16.30
CA LEU A 70 -8.46 5.20 17.03
C LEU A 70 -8.93 3.85 16.48
N LEU A 71 -8.96 3.70 15.15
CA LEU A 71 -9.35 2.45 14.50
C LEU A 71 -8.37 1.31 14.82
N GLU A 72 -7.06 1.57 14.78
CA GLU A 72 -6.04 0.56 15.05
C GLU A 72 -6.01 0.11 16.51
N GLN A 73 -6.09 1.06 17.45
CA GLN A 73 -6.21 0.77 18.89
C GLN A 73 -7.49 -0.02 19.19
N THR A 74 -8.60 0.34 18.56
CA THR A 74 -9.86 -0.40 18.69
C THR A 74 -9.70 -1.83 18.16
N ARG A 75 -9.03 -2.01 17.02
CA ARG A 75 -8.79 -3.35 16.44
C ARG A 75 -7.83 -4.20 17.27
N GLU A 76 -6.84 -3.60 17.92
CA GLU A 76 -5.99 -4.27 18.90
C GLU A 76 -6.83 -4.78 20.07
N ALA A 77 -7.65 -3.91 20.69
CA ALA A 77 -8.52 -4.30 21.79
C ALA A 77 -9.53 -5.41 21.39
N ILE A 78 -10.06 -5.34 20.17
CA ILE A 78 -10.90 -6.40 19.59
C ILE A 78 -10.11 -7.71 19.43
N ALA A 79 -8.87 -7.65 18.94
CA ALA A 79 -8.06 -8.84 18.70
C ALA A 79 -7.69 -9.58 19.99
N GLU A 80 -7.59 -8.86 21.12
CA GLU A 80 -7.34 -9.43 22.44
C GLU A 80 -8.58 -10.11 23.06
N THR A 81 -9.77 -9.60 22.73
CA THR A 81 -11.04 -10.03 23.34
C THR A 81 -11.77 -11.08 22.51
N VAL A 82 -11.79 -10.90 21.18
CA VAL A 82 -12.53 -11.77 20.26
C VAL A 82 -11.78 -13.06 19.97
N ARG A 83 -12.40 -14.18 20.32
CA ARG A 83 -11.85 -15.51 20.02
C ARG A 83 -12.17 -15.92 18.59
N HIS A 84 -11.16 -15.87 17.73
CA HIS A 84 -11.26 -16.48 16.40
C HIS A 84 -11.21 -18.01 16.45
N PRO A 85 -11.86 -18.71 15.49
CA PRO A 85 -11.69 -20.15 15.29
C PRO A 85 -10.22 -20.55 15.18
N TRP A 86 -9.88 -21.75 15.64
CA TRP A 86 -8.48 -22.21 15.70
C TRP A 86 -7.77 -22.15 14.34
N TRP A 87 -8.48 -22.43 13.25
CA TRP A 87 -7.93 -22.38 11.89
C TRP A 87 -7.63 -20.93 11.44
N VAL A 88 -8.45 -19.96 11.83
CA VAL A 88 -8.19 -18.52 11.58
C VAL A 88 -6.95 -18.11 12.35
N ARG A 89 -6.84 -18.48 13.63
CA ARG A 89 -5.67 -18.18 14.47
C ARG A 89 -4.39 -18.77 13.88
N MET A 90 -4.46 -20.00 13.37
CA MET A 90 -3.35 -20.66 12.69
C MET A 90 -2.94 -19.91 11.42
N ILE A 91 -3.88 -19.57 10.53
CA ILE A 91 -3.59 -18.82 9.31
C ILE A 91 -2.98 -17.46 9.63
N ARG A 92 -3.57 -16.73 10.59
CA ARG A 92 -3.05 -15.44 11.05
C ARG A 92 -1.63 -15.57 11.57
N SER A 93 -1.34 -16.55 12.43
CA SER A 93 0.01 -16.81 12.93
C SER A 93 1.00 -17.13 11.80
N ILE A 94 0.61 -17.98 10.85
CA ILE A 94 1.45 -18.31 9.68
C ILE A 94 1.78 -17.04 8.89
N VAL A 95 0.77 -16.21 8.59
CA VAL A 95 0.94 -15.01 7.76
C VAL A 95 1.70 -13.91 8.51
N PHE A 96 1.22 -13.50 9.68
CA PHE A 96 1.73 -12.34 10.41
C PHE A 96 2.99 -12.65 11.23
N THR A 97 3.13 -13.83 11.80
CA THR A 97 4.30 -14.16 12.63
C THR A 97 5.39 -14.84 11.81
N HIS A 98 5.00 -15.74 10.91
CA HIS A 98 5.96 -16.65 10.28
C HIS A 98 6.29 -16.34 8.83
N LEU A 99 5.49 -15.57 8.10
CA LEU A 99 5.71 -15.31 6.68
C LEU A 99 6.15 -13.87 6.43
N LEU A 100 5.27 -12.90 6.68
CA LEU A 100 5.49 -11.49 6.33
C LEU A 100 6.75 -10.86 6.96
N PRO A 101 7.09 -11.13 8.25
CA PRO A 101 8.32 -10.62 8.87
C PRO A 101 9.62 -11.20 8.32
N HIS A 102 9.55 -12.36 7.63
CA HIS A 102 10.71 -13.18 7.32
C HIS A 102 10.94 -13.25 5.80
N GLN A 103 11.79 -12.36 5.27
CA GLN A 103 12.06 -12.26 3.84
C GLN A 103 12.56 -13.55 3.20
N HIS A 104 13.45 -14.30 3.86
CA HIS A 104 13.90 -15.60 3.32
C HIS A 104 12.75 -16.58 3.08
N ARG A 105 11.69 -16.51 3.89
CA ARG A 105 10.48 -17.35 3.71
C ARG A 105 9.61 -16.80 2.59
N LEU A 106 9.47 -15.48 2.48
CA LEU A 106 8.78 -14.84 1.35
C LEU A 106 9.47 -15.14 0.01
N TYR A 107 10.80 -15.08 -0.07
CA TYR A 107 11.53 -15.45 -1.29
C TYR A 107 11.34 -16.93 -1.65
N ARG A 108 11.28 -17.83 -0.66
CA ARG A 108 10.93 -19.24 -0.91
C ARG A 108 9.50 -19.37 -1.44
N ALA A 109 8.54 -18.64 -0.86
CA ALA A 109 7.17 -18.60 -1.35
C ALA A 109 7.09 -18.05 -2.79
N GLY A 110 7.83 -16.98 -3.09
CA GLY A 110 7.95 -16.42 -4.44
C GLY A 110 8.53 -17.40 -5.46
N ARG A 111 9.58 -18.17 -5.09
CA ARG A 111 10.12 -19.26 -5.94
C ARG A 111 9.10 -20.36 -6.21
N LEU A 112 8.38 -20.79 -5.17
CA LEU A 112 7.34 -21.81 -5.31
C LEU A 112 6.20 -21.30 -6.20
N LEU A 113 5.80 -20.05 -6.04
CA LEU A 113 4.78 -19.43 -6.88
C LEU A 113 5.23 -19.35 -8.35
N ARG A 114 6.46 -18.89 -8.59
CA ARG A 114 7.07 -18.87 -9.93
C ARG A 114 7.10 -20.26 -10.56
N PHE A 115 7.49 -21.27 -9.79
CA PHE A 115 7.49 -22.67 -10.24
C PHE A 115 6.06 -23.13 -10.58
N TYR A 116 5.07 -22.82 -9.75
CA TYR A 116 3.66 -23.12 -10.01
C TYR A 116 3.15 -22.47 -11.32
N GLN A 117 3.51 -21.20 -11.55
CA GLN A 117 3.13 -20.45 -12.75
C GLN A 117 3.83 -21.00 -14.02
N ARG A 118 5.13 -21.33 -13.96
CA ARG A 118 5.92 -21.78 -15.12
C ARG A 118 5.80 -23.26 -15.46
N SER A 119 5.52 -24.12 -14.48
CA SER A 119 5.37 -25.57 -14.67
C SER A 119 4.11 -25.97 -15.46
N GLY A 120 3.20 -25.03 -15.73
CA GLY A 120 1.92 -25.33 -16.36
C GLY A 120 0.90 -25.97 -15.42
N LEU A 121 1.24 -26.20 -14.14
CA LEU A 121 0.31 -26.62 -13.09
C LEU A 121 -0.88 -25.65 -12.99
N GLN A 122 -0.63 -24.35 -13.16
CA GLN A 122 -1.67 -23.33 -13.24
C GLN A 122 -2.67 -23.61 -14.37
N LYS A 123 -2.18 -23.98 -15.57
CA LYS A 123 -3.04 -24.36 -16.70
C LYS A 123 -3.80 -25.65 -16.42
N LEU A 124 -3.18 -26.61 -15.74
CA LEU A 124 -3.80 -27.88 -15.33
C LEU A 124 -4.94 -27.64 -14.32
N VAL A 125 -4.68 -26.84 -13.29
CA VAL A 125 -5.62 -26.44 -12.25
C VAL A 125 -6.81 -25.67 -12.83
N ARG A 126 -6.56 -24.77 -13.79
CA ARG A 126 -7.60 -24.06 -14.55
C ARG A 126 -8.39 -25.00 -15.48
N ARG A 127 -7.71 -25.93 -16.18
CA ARG A 127 -8.32 -26.91 -17.10
C ARG A 127 -9.26 -27.88 -16.38
N PHE A 128 -8.84 -28.40 -15.23
CA PHE A 128 -9.67 -29.28 -14.41
C PHE A 128 -10.71 -28.54 -13.57
N LYS A 129 -10.83 -27.21 -13.72
CA LYS A 129 -11.77 -26.37 -12.98
C LYS A 129 -11.66 -26.53 -11.45
N LEU A 130 -10.51 -26.97 -10.94
CA LEU A 130 -10.24 -27.15 -9.51
C LEU A 130 -10.41 -25.83 -8.74
N LEU A 131 -10.12 -24.70 -9.39
CA LEU A 131 -10.35 -23.38 -8.82
C LEU A 131 -11.83 -23.06 -8.57
N LYS A 132 -12.79 -23.76 -9.18
CA LYS A 132 -14.23 -23.55 -8.92
C LYS A 132 -14.64 -23.89 -7.48
N LEU A 133 -13.80 -24.64 -6.76
CA LEU A 133 -13.98 -24.93 -5.34
C LEU A 133 -13.60 -23.73 -4.45
N LEU A 134 -12.87 -22.75 -4.99
CA LEU A 134 -12.51 -21.53 -4.28
C LEU A 134 -13.59 -20.44 -4.45
N PRO A 135 -13.80 -19.60 -3.43
CA PRO A 135 -14.61 -18.38 -3.55
C PRO A 135 -14.22 -17.53 -4.75
N ALA A 136 -15.20 -16.85 -5.36
CA ALA A 136 -15.00 -16.07 -6.59
C ALA A 136 -13.84 -15.07 -6.50
N HIS A 137 -13.73 -14.36 -5.36
CA HIS A 137 -12.69 -13.37 -5.13
C HIS A 137 -11.26 -13.96 -5.12
N LEU A 138 -11.07 -15.19 -4.62
CA LEU A 138 -9.74 -15.84 -4.65
C LEU A 138 -9.34 -16.28 -6.06
N ARG A 139 -10.30 -16.68 -6.88
CA ARG A 139 -10.05 -17.02 -8.29
C ARG A 139 -9.64 -15.78 -9.08
N GLU A 140 -10.30 -14.66 -8.84
CA GLU A 140 -9.96 -13.37 -9.46
C GLU A 140 -8.56 -12.91 -9.06
N MET A 141 -8.21 -13.04 -7.77
CA MET A 141 -6.86 -12.72 -7.30
C MET A 141 -5.78 -13.61 -7.92
N GLU A 142 -6.06 -14.89 -8.11
CA GLU A 142 -5.15 -15.82 -8.80
C GLU A 142 -4.94 -15.42 -10.27
N ALA A 143 -5.98 -14.91 -10.94
CA ALA A 143 -5.91 -14.50 -12.34
C ALA A 143 -4.99 -13.30 -12.58
N ILE A 144 -4.96 -12.36 -11.63
CA ILE A 144 -4.21 -11.10 -11.72
C ILE A 144 -2.89 -11.10 -10.94
N LEU A 145 -2.55 -12.24 -10.32
CA LEU A 145 -1.37 -12.35 -9.47
C LEU A 145 -0.09 -12.16 -10.31
N PRO A 146 0.81 -11.24 -9.93
CA PRO A 146 2.08 -11.07 -10.62
C PRO A 146 2.92 -12.36 -10.61
N GLU A 147 3.89 -12.44 -11.51
CA GLU A 147 4.90 -13.50 -11.41
C GLU A 147 5.65 -13.39 -10.09
N GLY A 148 5.71 -14.49 -9.35
CA GLY A 148 6.48 -14.52 -8.11
C GLY A 148 7.96 -14.29 -8.39
N ASN A 149 8.62 -13.48 -7.58
CA ASN A 149 10.07 -13.34 -7.57
C ASN A 149 10.68 -13.83 -6.24
N GLY A 150 11.72 -14.63 -6.37
CA GLY A 150 12.44 -15.21 -5.25
C GLY A 150 13.86 -14.68 -5.08
N THR A 151 14.28 -13.78 -5.95
CA THR A 151 15.60 -13.16 -5.96
C THR A 151 15.52 -11.91 -5.07
N PRO A 152 16.34 -11.80 -4.01
CA PRO A 152 16.44 -10.58 -3.21
C PRO A 152 16.84 -9.38 -4.06
N LEU A 153 16.30 -8.19 -3.77
CA LEU A 153 16.72 -6.95 -4.45
C LEU A 153 18.24 -6.72 -4.34
N THR A 154 18.84 -7.03 -3.19
CA THR A 154 20.28 -6.88 -2.97
C THR A 154 21.13 -7.80 -3.84
N GLU A 155 20.57 -8.90 -4.35
CA GLU A 155 21.25 -9.75 -5.34
C GLU A 155 21.20 -9.13 -6.74
N ALA A 156 20.12 -8.40 -7.06
CA ALA A 156 19.93 -7.79 -8.37
C ALA A 156 20.72 -6.48 -8.56
N VAL A 157 20.83 -5.65 -7.52
CA VAL A 157 21.47 -4.31 -7.62
C VAL A 157 22.57 -4.07 -6.59
N GLY A 158 22.89 -5.04 -5.72
CA GLY A 158 23.81 -4.84 -4.59
C GLY A 158 23.15 -4.16 -3.40
N THR A 159 23.94 -3.88 -2.36
CA THR A 159 23.50 -3.16 -1.14
C THR A 159 23.73 -1.65 -1.21
N PHE A 160 24.51 -1.21 -2.19
CA PHE A 160 24.85 0.20 -2.42
C PHE A 160 24.91 0.47 -3.93
N VAL A 161 24.24 1.52 -4.37
CA VAL A 161 24.30 2.03 -5.74
C VAL A 161 24.68 3.52 -5.67
N PRO A 162 25.78 3.94 -6.29
CA PRO A 162 26.23 5.33 -6.24
C PRO A 162 25.28 6.25 -7.01
N ALA A 163 25.22 7.52 -6.60
CA ALA A 163 24.57 8.57 -7.36
C ALA A 163 25.14 8.70 -8.78
N GLU A 164 24.28 8.97 -9.75
CA GLU A 164 24.68 9.40 -11.09
C GLU A 164 24.74 10.93 -11.13
N GLY A 165 25.85 11.49 -11.62
CA GLY A 165 26.03 12.94 -11.70
C GLY A 165 26.35 13.59 -10.34
N GLU A 166 25.73 14.74 -10.06
CA GLU A 166 25.97 15.48 -8.81
C GLU A 166 25.27 14.79 -7.62
N ARG A 167 26.06 14.50 -6.59
CA ARG A 167 25.58 13.83 -5.37
C ARG A 167 24.71 14.78 -4.54
N ARG A 168 23.43 14.45 -4.39
CA ARG A 168 22.43 15.20 -3.62
C ARG A 168 22.27 14.75 -2.17
N GLY A 169 22.55 13.48 -1.89
CA GLY A 169 22.38 12.91 -0.56
C GLY A 169 22.34 11.39 -0.57
N ARG A 170 22.18 10.80 0.62
CA ARG A 170 22.11 9.37 0.83
C ARG A 170 20.69 8.93 1.16
N VAL A 171 20.14 8.02 0.38
CA VAL A 171 18.76 7.52 0.52
C VAL A 171 18.79 6.03 0.87
N GLY A 172 18.17 5.68 1.98
CA GLY A 172 17.86 4.30 2.33
C GLY A 172 16.63 3.83 1.58
N MET A 173 16.76 2.83 0.71
CA MET A 173 15.62 2.22 0.02
C MET A 173 14.90 1.20 0.92
N PHE A 174 13.65 1.49 1.25
CA PHE A 174 12.77 0.53 1.91
C PHE A 174 12.17 -0.44 0.89
N ARG A 175 12.64 -1.68 0.87
CA ARG A 175 12.24 -2.69 -0.13
C ARG A 175 10.83 -3.24 0.07
N GLY A 176 10.27 -3.12 1.28
CA GLY A 176 8.99 -3.72 1.64
C GLY A 176 8.98 -5.26 1.61
N CYS A 177 7.92 -5.87 2.10
CA CYS A 177 7.79 -7.34 2.11
C CYS A 177 7.17 -7.87 0.81
N ILE A 178 6.01 -7.34 0.42
CA ILE A 178 5.30 -7.74 -0.80
C ILE A 178 5.93 -7.12 -2.05
N MET A 179 6.37 -5.86 -1.96
CA MET A 179 7.05 -5.19 -3.08
C MET A 179 8.26 -5.99 -3.54
N ASP A 180 9.10 -6.45 -2.61
CA ASP A 180 10.35 -7.13 -2.95
C ASP A 180 10.18 -8.50 -3.62
N VAL A 181 9.03 -9.15 -3.41
CA VAL A 181 8.74 -10.50 -3.91
C VAL A 181 7.81 -10.47 -5.12
N MET A 182 6.79 -9.62 -5.12
CA MET A 182 5.76 -9.58 -6.17
C MET A 182 5.95 -8.44 -7.18
N PHE A 183 6.71 -7.41 -6.81
CA PHE A 183 6.97 -6.21 -7.60
C PHE A 183 8.48 -5.89 -7.59
N HIS A 184 9.30 -6.94 -7.66
CA HIS A 184 10.75 -6.85 -7.57
C HIS A 184 11.34 -5.85 -8.58
N ASP A 185 10.85 -5.88 -9.83
CA ASP A 185 11.33 -4.97 -10.88
C ASP A 185 11.01 -3.51 -10.55
N THR A 186 9.89 -3.23 -9.86
CA THR A 186 9.56 -1.90 -9.35
C THR A 186 10.57 -1.43 -8.31
N ASN A 187 11.08 -2.32 -7.45
CA ASN A 187 12.16 -1.98 -6.52
C ASN A 187 13.47 -1.71 -7.25
N VAL A 188 13.82 -2.54 -8.25
CA VAL A 188 15.02 -2.31 -9.10
C VAL A 188 14.92 -0.96 -9.80
N ASN A 189 13.77 -0.66 -10.41
CA ASN A 189 13.51 0.62 -11.06
C ASN A 189 13.55 1.79 -10.07
N THR A 190 13.07 1.61 -8.83
CA THR A 190 13.15 2.63 -7.77
C THR A 190 14.61 3.00 -7.48
N VAL A 191 15.47 1.99 -7.31
CA VAL A 191 16.90 2.20 -7.04
C VAL A 191 17.56 2.95 -8.21
N LYS A 192 17.29 2.52 -9.44
CA LYS A 192 17.82 3.18 -10.65
C LYS A 192 17.37 4.63 -10.79
N LEU A 193 16.08 4.92 -10.57
CA LEU A 193 15.55 6.27 -10.66
C LEU A 193 16.12 7.19 -9.57
N LEU A 194 16.29 6.69 -8.35
CA LEU A 194 16.93 7.45 -7.26
C LEU A 194 18.41 7.73 -7.55
N ALA A 195 19.15 6.73 -8.04
CA ALA A 195 20.55 6.92 -8.44
C ALA A 195 20.67 7.96 -9.55
N ARG A 196 19.84 7.86 -10.60
CA ARG A 196 19.76 8.83 -11.70
C ARG A 196 19.34 10.24 -11.28
N ALA A 197 18.56 10.34 -10.19
CA ALA A 197 18.21 11.62 -9.58
C ALA A 197 19.36 12.24 -8.75
N GLY A 198 20.51 11.56 -8.63
CA GLY A 198 21.69 12.04 -7.91
C GLY A 198 21.78 11.58 -6.46
N TYR A 199 21.04 10.53 -6.05
CA TYR A 199 21.14 10.00 -4.69
C TYR A 199 22.04 8.77 -4.61
N ASP A 200 22.87 8.71 -3.58
CA ASP A 200 23.51 7.46 -3.16
C ASP A 200 22.45 6.56 -2.54
N VAL A 201 22.17 5.42 -3.15
CA VAL A 201 21.11 4.51 -2.68
C VAL A 201 21.72 3.38 -1.85
N VAL A 202 21.30 3.29 -0.59
CA VAL A 202 21.68 2.21 0.34
C VAL A 202 20.48 1.30 0.56
N ILE A 203 20.70 -0.01 0.56
CA ILE A 203 19.67 -1.01 0.82
C ILE A 203 20.05 -1.79 2.08
N PRO A 204 19.60 -1.38 3.28
CA PRO A 204 19.96 -2.06 4.52
C PRO A 204 19.51 -3.53 4.49
N PRO A 205 20.41 -4.52 4.69
CA PRO A 205 20.05 -5.94 4.60
C PRO A 205 19.16 -6.41 5.75
N GLU A 206 19.25 -5.75 6.92
CA GLU A 206 18.55 -6.11 8.15
C GLU A 206 17.13 -5.50 8.27
N GLN A 207 16.69 -4.70 7.28
CA GLN A 207 15.32 -4.19 7.25
C GLN A 207 14.31 -5.35 7.11
N THR A 208 13.10 -5.18 7.63
CA THR A 208 12.01 -6.17 7.64
C THR A 208 10.70 -5.60 7.05
N CYS A 209 9.56 -6.26 7.29
CA CYS A 209 8.23 -5.75 6.95
C CYS A 209 7.97 -4.39 7.63
N CYS A 210 7.18 -3.52 7.00
CA CYS A 210 6.83 -2.23 7.61
C CYS A 210 5.91 -2.38 8.83
N GLY A 211 5.11 -3.46 8.90
CA GLY A 211 4.11 -3.69 9.94
C GLY A 211 2.71 -3.17 9.60
N ALA A 212 2.47 -2.61 8.42
CA ALA A 212 1.18 -1.96 8.09
C ALA A 212 0.01 -2.96 8.17
N LEU A 213 0.20 -4.14 7.57
CA LEU A 213 -0.82 -5.19 7.64
C LEU A 213 -1.02 -5.69 9.07
N HIS A 214 0.03 -5.72 9.90
CA HIS A 214 -0.06 -6.09 11.31
C HIS A 214 -0.90 -5.09 12.08
N ALA A 215 -0.53 -3.80 12.04
CA ALA A 215 -1.23 -2.72 12.75
C ALA A 215 -2.71 -2.64 12.34
N HIS A 216 -2.99 -2.64 11.03
CA HIS A 216 -4.37 -2.58 10.54
C HIS A 216 -5.22 -3.81 10.89
N SER A 217 -4.59 -4.93 11.24
CA SER A 217 -5.26 -6.19 11.61
C SER A 217 -5.32 -6.44 13.11
N GLY A 218 -4.88 -5.48 13.94
CA GLY A 218 -4.84 -5.60 15.40
C GLY A 218 -3.59 -6.29 15.96
N GLU A 219 -2.59 -6.62 15.14
CA GLU A 219 -1.31 -7.23 15.56
C GLU A 219 -0.27 -6.13 15.90
N ARG A 220 -0.68 -5.12 16.69
CA ARG A 220 0.13 -3.93 17.00
C ARG A 220 1.41 -4.26 17.78
N PRO A 221 1.46 -5.22 18.73
CA PRO A 221 2.70 -5.60 19.39
C PRO A 221 3.78 -6.08 18.40
N GLN A 222 3.39 -6.89 17.40
CA GLN A 222 4.31 -7.34 16.36
C GLN A 222 4.71 -6.19 15.43
N ALA A 223 3.80 -5.27 15.11
CA ALA A 223 4.12 -4.06 14.34
C ALA A 223 5.20 -3.21 15.04
N ARG A 224 5.10 -3.03 16.37
CA ARG A 224 6.10 -2.32 17.19
C ARG A 224 7.48 -2.99 17.09
N GLU A 225 7.56 -4.31 17.19
CA GLU A 225 8.84 -5.02 17.07
C GLU A 225 9.45 -4.94 15.66
N LEU A 226 8.63 -4.96 14.61
CA LEU A 226 9.08 -4.71 13.24
C LEU A 226 9.63 -3.29 13.08
N ALA A 227 8.95 -2.30 13.64
CA ALA A 227 9.37 -0.91 13.61
C ALA A 227 10.75 -0.73 14.26
N LYS A 228 10.96 -1.29 15.47
CA LYS A 228 12.26 -1.25 16.16
C LYS A 228 13.40 -1.85 15.33
N ARG A 229 13.15 -2.96 14.62
CA ARG A 229 14.16 -3.57 13.73
C ARG A 229 14.50 -2.67 12.54
N ASN A 230 13.48 -2.10 11.90
CA ASN A 230 13.68 -1.16 10.81
C ASN A 230 14.46 0.08 11.27
N ILE A 231 14.10 0.68 12.41
CA ILE A 231 14.80 1.84 12.97
C ILE A 231 16.30 1.56 13.12
N ARG A 232 16.67 0.43 13.76
CA ARG A 232 18.07 0.01 13.91
C ARG A 232 18.77 -0.13 12.55
N ALA A 233 18.13 -0.81 11.59
CA ALA A 233 18.71 -1.07 10.27
C ALA A 233 19.00 0.23 9.50
N PHE A 234 18.10 1.22 9.56
CA PHE A 234 18.27 2.48 8.85
C PHE A 234 19.17 3.48 9.58
N GLN A 235 19.21 3.48 10.91
CA GLN A 235 20.19 4.26 11.67
C GLN A 235 21.63 3.80 11.37
N ALA A 236 21.87 2.48 11.34
CA ALA A 236 23.17 1.91 11.01
C ALA A 236 23.62 2.21 9.57
N ALA A 237 22.69 2.56 8.68
CA ALA A 237 22.97 2.90 7.29
C ALA A 237 23.30 4.39 7.06
N GLU A 238 23.19 5.23 8.11
CA GLU A 238 23.52 6.66 8.09
C GLU A 238 22.90 7.40 6.89
N VAL A 239 21.58 7.31 6.76
CA VAL A 239 20.84 7.87 5.63
C VAL A 239 20.25 9.24 5.94
N ASP A 240 20.19 10.09 4.92
CA ASP A 240 19.52 11.40 4.99
C ASP A 240 17.99 11.23 4.87
N TYR A 241 17.57 10.33 3.98
CA TYR A 241 16.16 10.02 3.73
C TYR A 241 15.91 8.51 3.65
N ILE A 242 14.66 8.11 3.88
CA ILE A 242 14.19 6.73 3.73
C ILE A 242 13.12 6.74 2.64
N ALA A 243 13.44 6.17 1.46
CA ALA A 243 12.51 6.12 0.34
C ALA A 243 11.52 4.96 0.50
N SER A 244 10.24 5.27 0.35
CA SER A 244 9.20 4.27 0.11
C SER A 244 8.61 4.45 -1.29
N ASN A 245 8.36 3.35 -1.99
CA ASN A 245 7.63 3.34 -3.25
C ASN A 245 6.20 2.77 -3.10
N ALA A 246 5.74 2.56 -1.87
CA ALA A 246 4.46 1.95 -1.58
C ALA A 246 3.74 2.76 -0.51
N GLY A 247 2.72 3.54 -0.90
CA GLY A 247 2.05 4.46 0.02
C GLY A 247 1.50 3.81 1.30
N GLY A 248 1.07 2.55 1.26
CA GLY A 248 0.64 1.83 2.47
C GLY A 248 1.78 1.49 3.42
N CYS A 249 2.98 1.22 2.91
CA CYS A 249 4.18 1.05 3.75
C CYS A 249 4.66 2.42 4.24
N GLY A 250 4.78 3.38 3.33
CA GLY A 250 5.26 4.74 3.62
C GLY A 250 4.46 5.43 4.72
N ALA A 251 3.12 5.31 4.71
CA ALA A 251 2.29 5.86 5.77
C ALA A 251 2.66 5.28 7.14
N LEU A 252 2.66 3.95 7.32
CA LEU A 252 3.03 3.40 8.63
C LEU A 252 4.47 3.75 9.02
N LEU A 253 5.42 3.74 8.08
CA LEU A 253 6.81 4.11 8.32
C LEU A 253 6.95 5.55 8.86
N GLN A 254 6.16 6.50 8.33
CA GLN A 254 6.08 7.87 8.83
C GLN A 254 5.37 8.00 10.19
N GLU A 255 4.68 6.95 10.64
CA GLU A 255 3.93 6.94 11.88
C GLU A 255 4.58 6.05 12.95
N TYR A 256 5.85 5.67 12.76
CA TYR A 256 6.59 4.89 13.76
C TYR A 256 6.75 5.63 15.09
N ASP A 257 6.84 6.96 15.06
CA ASP A 257 6.84 7.81 16.24
C ASP A 257 5.55 7.69 17.05
N MET A 258 4.41 7.65 16.37
CA MET A 258 3.10 7.43 16.99
C MET A 258 2.92 5.97 17.43
N LEU A 259 3.36 5.01 16.62
CA LEU A 259 3.28 3.58 16.94
C LEU A 259 4.08 3.23 18.22
N LEU A 260 5.18 3.95 18.46
CA LEU A 260 6.11 3.77 19.58
C LEU A 260 6.03 4.92 20.60
N GLU A 261 4.94 5.69 20.63
CA GLU A 261 4.83 6.91 21.46
C GLU A 261 4.97 6.64 22.98
N ASP A 262 4.49 5.47 23.42
CA ASP A 262 4.54 4.99 24.80
C ASP A 262 5.89 4.35 25.16
N ASP A 263 6.72 4.04 24.16
CA ASP A 263 8.00 3.35 24.36
C ASP A 263 9.12 4.38 24.55
N ARG A 264 9.42 4.72 25.82
CA ARG A 264 10.39 5.76 26.18
C ARG A 264 11.78 5.54 25.61
N GLU A 265 12.21 4.29 25.45
CA GLU A 265 13.53 3.95 24.87
C GLU A 265 13.57 4.25 23.37
N TRP A 266 12.45 4.02 22.67
CA TRP A 266 12.38 4.10 21.21
C TRP A 266 11.83 5.42 20.68
N ARG A 267 11.17 6.24 21.50
CA ARG A 267 10.47 7.46 21.09
C ARG A 267 11.34 8.41 20.25
N GLU A 268 12.57 8.69 20.69
CA GLU A 268 13.48 9.59 19.94
C GLU A 268 13.91 8.98 18.61
N ALA A 269 14.33 7.70 18.63
CA ALA A 269 14.76 6.98 17.43
C ALA A 269 13.62 6.81 16.41
N ALA A 270 12.39 6.63 16.89
CA ALA A 270 11.19 6.58 16.07
C ALA A 270 10.87 7.93 15.42
N GLY A 271 11.01 9.04 16.15
CA GLY A 271 10.92 10.40 15.60
C GLY A 271 12.00 10.70 14.54
N TRP A 272 13.24 10.26 14.79
CA TRP A 272 14.32 10.34 13.80
C TRP A 272 13.97 9.61 12.51
N PHE A 273 13.37 8.42 12.63
CA PHE A 273 12.99 7.58 11.49
C PHE A 273 11.83 8.21 10.72
N ALA A 274 10.72 8.50 11.41
CA ALA A 274 9.50 9.06 10.84
C ALA A 274 9.80 10.34 10.04
N SER A 275 10.60 11.26 10.60
CA SER A 275 10.97 12.53 9.95
C SER A 275 11.76 12.37 8.64
N ARG A 276 12.39 11.21 8.40
CA ARG A 276 13.21 10.92 7.21
C ARG A 276 12.49 10.13 6.13
N VAL A 277 11.35 9.54 6.45
CA VAL A 277 10.59 8.78 5.46
C VAL A 277 9.98 9.73 4.44
N ARG A 278 10.21 9.46 3.15
CA ARG A 278 9.68 10.18 2.01
C ARG A 278 9.14 9.20 0.98
N ASP A 279 8.08 9.59 0.28
CA ASP A 279 7.68 8.86 -0.91
C ASP A 279 8.69 9.11 -2.03
N ILE A 280 8.93 8.11 -2.87
CA ILE A 280 9.84 8.24 -4.01
C ILE A 280 9.46 9.44 -4.90
N SER A 281 8.17 9.73 -5.08
CA SER A 281 7.74 10.86 -5.92
C SER A 281 8.16 12.22 -5.38
N GLU A 282 8.27 12.36 -4.05
CA GLU A 282 8.82 13.58 -3.43
C GLU A 282 10.31 13.71 -3.74
N LEU A 283 11.08 12.66 -3.46
CA LEU A 283 12.53 12.65 -3.67
C LEU A 283 12.91 12.91 -5.12
N LEU A 284 12.16 12.36 -6.08
CA LEU A 284 12.39 12.60 -7.50
C LEU A 284 12.06 14.04 -7.88
N LEU A 285 10.99 14.63 -7.37
CA LEU A 285 10.66 16.03 -7.66
C LEU A 285 11.61 17.02 -6.99
N ASP A 286 12.03 16.76 -5.76
CA ASP A 286 13.01 17.59 -5.04
C ASP A 286 14.37 17.60 -5.77
N ALA A 287 14.68 16.52 -6.49
CA ALA A 287 15.84 16.43 -7.37
C ALA A 287 15.68 17.15 -8.73
N GLY A 288 14.53 17.79 -8.99
CA GLY A 288 14.21 18.45 -10.25
C GLY A 288 13.44 17.58 -11.25
N GLY A 289 12.91 16.43 -10.81
CA GLY A 289 12.29 15.42 -11.66
C GLY A 289 13.29 14.37 -12.14
N VAL A 290 12.81 13.45 -12.98
CA VAL A 290 13.68 12.50 -13.68
C VAL A 290 13.85 12.99 -15.12
N THR A 291 15.07 13.30 -15.52
CA THR A 291 15.37 13.78 -16.88
C THR A 291 16.60 13.08 -17.46
N PRO A 292 16.71 12.93 -18.80
CA PRO A 292 15.64 13.12 -19.78
C PRO A 292 14.61 11.97 -19.74
N LEU A 293 13.36 12.27 -20.08
CA LEU A 293 12.30 11.30 -20.36
C LEU A 293 12.06 11.23 -21.87
N ALA A 294 11.84 10.02 -22.39
CA ALA A 294 11.40 9.77 -23.74
C ALA A 294 9.88 10.02 -23.88
N PRO A 295 9.40 10.37 -25.09
CA PRO A 295 8.00 10.66 -25.27
C PRO A 295 7.11 9.42 -25.25
N ILE A 296 6.05 9.41 -24.43
CA ILE A 296 5.03 8.37 -24.42
C ILE A 296 3.74 8.93 -25.01
N GLN A 297 3.41 8.54 -26.25
CA GLN A 297 2.20 9.00 -26.96
C GLN A 297 0.94 8.23 -26.52
N ARG A 298 0.60 8.32 -25.24
CA ARG A 298 -0.55 7.64 -24.63
C ARG A 298 -1.29 8.52 -23.63
N ARG A 299 -2.56 8.21 -23.42
CA ARG A 299 -3.39 8.83 -22.39
C ARG A 299 -3.14 8.16 -21.04
N ILE A 300 -2.82 8.96 -20.03
CA ILE A 300 -2.45 8.48 -18.70
C ILE A 300 -3.43 9.04 -17.68
N THR A 301 -3.97 8.18 -16.83
CA THR A 301 -4.70 8.59 -15.63
C THR A 301 -4.06 7.98 -14.38
N TYR A 302 -4.44 8.48 -13.21
CA TYR A 302 -3.79 8.11 -11.95
C TYR A 302 -4.81 7.78 -10.86
N GLN A 303 -4.67 6.58 -10.28
CA GLN A 303 -5.35 6.22 -9.04
C GLN A 303 -4.41 6.45 -7.85
N GLY A 304 -4.70 7.50 -7.09
CA GLY A 304 -3.97 7.83 -5.88
C GLY A 304 -4.10 6.78 -4.78
N SER A 305 -3.01 6.50 -4.09
CA SER A 305 -3.04 5.71 -2.86
C SER A 305 -3.63 6.55 -1.73
N CYS A 306 -4.66 6.03 -1.04
CA CYS A 306 -5.27 6.72 0.08
C CYS A 306 -4.31 6.91 1.26
N HIS A 307 -3.38 5.98 1.49
CA HIS A 307 -2.35 6.11 2.52
C HIS A 307 -1.25 7.09 2.15
N LEU A 308 -0.88 7.14 0.86
CA LEU A 308 0.06 8.17 0.37
C LEU A 308 -0.53 9.58 0.56
N ARG A 309 -1.82 9.73 0.22
CA ARG A 309 -2.50 11.03 0.30
C ARG A 309 -2.85 11.46 1.72
N ASN A 310 -3.54 10.60 2.46
CA ASN A 310 -4.12 10.96 3.75
C ASN A 310 -3.17 10.72 4.92
N GLY A 311 -2.25 9.74 4.79
CA GLY A 311 -1.25 9.43 5.81
C GLY A 311 0.06 10.19 5.59
N MET A 312 0.61 10.14 4.36
CA MET A 312 1.87 10.84 4.07
C MET A 312 1.71 12.27 3.56
N HIS A 313 0.48 12.72 3.31
CA HIS A 313 0.19 14.06 2.77
C HIS A 313 0.80 14.33 1.38
N VAL A 314 1.18 13.28 0.65
CA VAL A 314 1.72 13.36 -0.72
C VAL A 314 0.55 13.27 -1.71
N THR A 315 0.31 14.35 -2.46
CA THR A 315 -0.93 14.55 -3.24
C THR A 315 -0.63 14.79 -4.71
N THR A 316 0.14 15.83 -5.00
CA THR A 316 0.38 16.33 -6.37
C THR A 316 1.65 15.76 -6.98
N GLN A 317 2.57 15.27 -6.16
CA GLN A 317 3.90 14.83 -6.58
C GLN A 317 3.85 13.71 -7.62
N PRO A 318 3.09 12.61 -7.44
CA PRO A 318 2.89 11.60 -8.48
C PRO A 318 2.34 12.16 -9.79
N GLN A 319 1.39 13.09 -9.72
CA GLN A 319 0.71 13.64 -10.90
C GLN A 319 1.65 14.54 -11.70
N ARG A 320 2.45 15.36 -11.03
CA ARG A 320 3.47 16.20 -11.67
C ARG A 320 4.51 15.38 -12.42
N LEU A 321 4.95 14.25 -11.85
CA LEU A 321 5.87 13.34 -12.53
C LEU A 321 5.24 12.71 -13.78
N LEU A 322 3.96 12.33 -13.73
CA LEU A 322 3.24 11.83 -14.90
C LEU A 322 3.07 12.89 -16.00
N GLN A 323 2.76 14.12 -15.60
CA GLN A 323 2.61 15.27 -16.50
C GLN A 323 3.93 15.71 -17.14
N ALA A 324 5.07 15.37 -16.52
CA ALA A 324 6.39 15.67 -17.04
C ALA A 324 6.83 14.73 -18.18
N ILE A 325 6.12 13.62 -18.42
CA ILE A 325 6.43 12.69 -19.51
C ILE A 325 6.05 13.35 -20.84
N PRO A 326 7.01 13.62 -21.76
CA PRO A 326 6.71 14.25 -23.04
C PRO A 326 5.70 13.44 -23.87
N GLY A 327 4.81 14.10 -24.60
CA GLY A 327 3.82 13.43 -25.45
C GLY A 327 2.68 12.71 -24.72
N ALA A 328 2.76 12.53 -23.39
CA ALA A 328 1.69 11.91 -22.62
C ALA A 328 0.53 12.89 -22.41
N GLU A 329 -0.70 12.43 -22.65
CA GLU A 329 -1.92 13.18 -22.32
C GLU A 329 -2.38 12.77 -20.92
N TYR A 330 -2.11 13.60 -19.90
CA TYR A 330 -2.61 13.35 -18.55
C TYR A 330 -4.10 13.70 -18.45
N VAL A 331 -4.92 12.70 -18.12
CA VAL A 331 -6.36 12.82 -17.90
C VAL A 331 -6.67 12.65 -16.41
N PRO A 332 -7.07 13.72 -15.69
CA PRO A 332 -7.44 13.62 -14.29
C PRO A 332 -8.58 12.62 -14.07
N LEU A 333 -8.45 11.79 -13.02
CA LEU A 333 -9.49 10.86 -12.62
C LEU A 333 -10.52 11.59 -11.73
N PHE A 334 -11.80 11.55 -12.11
CA PHE A 334 -12.88 12.04 -11.25
C PHE A 334 -12.93 11.24 -9.94
N GLU A 335 -13.04 11.93 -8.81
CA GLU A 335 -12.91 11.34 -7.46
C GLU A 335 -11.68 10.43 -7.33
N ALA A 336 -10.53 10.86 -7.88
CA ALA A 336 -9.25 10.14 -7.74
C ALA A 336 -8.90 9.82 -6.29
N ASP A 337 -9.39 10.65 -5.38
CA ASP A 337 -9.17 10.57 -3.95
C ASP A 337 -9.97 9.43 -3.27
N ARG A 338 -11.00 8.90 -3.93
CA ARG A 338 -11.77 7.76 -3.40
C ARG A 338 -10.95 6.47 -3.39
N CYS A 339 -11.10 5.68 -2.32
CA CYS A 339 -10.41 4.40 -2.15
C CYS A 339 -10.78 3.41 -3.27
N CYS A 340 -9.81 2.62 -3.73
CA CYS A 340 -10.03 1.58 -4.74
C CYS A 340 -10.65 0.27 -4.21
N GLY A 341 -10.78 0.13 -2.89
CA GLY A 341 -11.31 -1.08 -2.23
C GLY A 341 -10.27 -2.14 -1.85
N SER A 342 -8.97 -1.92 -2.13
CA SER A 342 -7.91 -2.87 -1.75
C SER A 342 -7.63 -2.91 -0.25
N ALA A 343 -7.28 -1.74 0.33
CA ALA A 343 -6.94 -1.53 1.74
C ALA A 343 -6.19 -2.69 2.42
N GLY A 344 -5.02 -3.05 1.87
CA GLY A 344 -4.20 -4.14 2.38
C GLY A 344 -4.81 -5.50 2.03
N ILE A 345 -5.51 -6.11 3.00
CA ILE A 345 -6.22 -7.39 2.84
C ILE A 345 -7.74 -7.22 2.79
N TYR A 346 -8.26 -5.99 2.73
CA TYR A 346 -9.70 -5.73 2.81
C TYR A 346 -10.49 -6.43 1.71
N ASN A 347 -9.95 -6.51 0.49
CA ASN A 347 -10.57 -7.24 -0.61
C ASN A 347 -10.68 -8.77 -0.37
N LEU A 348 -9.86 -9.34 0.53
CA LEU A 348 -9.95 -10.73 0.96
C LEU A 348 -10.99 -10.93 2.06
N VAL A 349 -11.04 -10.02 3.03
CA VAL A 349 -11.89 -10.16 4.23
C VAL A 349 -13.28 -9.54 4.06
N GLN A 350 -13.44 -8.58 3.15
CA GLN A 350 -14.68 -7.85 2.82
C GLN A 350 -14.90 -7.77 1.29
N PRO A 351 -14.92 -8.92 0.58
CA PRO A 351 -14.89 -8.95 -0.89
C PRO A 351 -16.09 -8.27 -1.55
N GLN A 352 -17.28 -8.33 -0.92
CA GLN A 352 -18.49 -7.71 -1.46
C GLN A 352 -18.39 -6.18 -1.47
N MET A 353 -17.98 -5.58 -0.34
CA MET A 353 -17.81 -4.13 -0.22
C MET A 353 -16.65 -3.64 -1.10
N ALA A 354 -15.51 -4.35 -1.08
CA ALA A 354 -14.39 -4.06 -1.96
C ALA A 354 -14.79 -4.10 -3.44
N GLY A 355 -15.66 -5.07 -3.81
CA GLY A 355 -16.16 -5.25 -5.16
C GLY A 355 -17.06 -4.11 -5.63
N ARG A 356 -17.93 -3.56 -4.77
CA ARG A 356 -18.76 -2.38 -5.08
C ARG A 356 -17.94 -1.11 -5.24
N LEU A 357 -17.01 -0.86 -4.31
CA LEU A 357 -16.08 0.27 -4.38
C LEU A 357 -15.25 0.24 -5.66
N LEU A 358 -14.75 -0.94 -6.02
CA LEU A 358 -14.02 -1.14 -7.27
C LEU A 358 -14.89 -0.86 -8.50
N GLN A 359 -16.14 -1.31 -8.51
CA GLN A 359 -17.05 -1.10 -9.63
C GLN A 359 -17.28 0.39 -9.89
N GLU A 360 -17.70 1.16 -8.87
CA GLU A 360 -17.92 2.60 -9.03
C GLU A 360 -16.61 3.32 -9.42
N LYS A 361 -15.47 2.90 -8.87
CA LYS A 361 -14.16 3.43 -9.30
C LYS A 361 -13.91 3.18 -10.79
N MET A 362 -14.20 1.98 -11.29
CA MET A 362 -13.99 1.63 -12.69
C MET A 362 -14.93 2.37 -13.65
N GLU A 363 -16.09 2.83 -13.20
CA GLU A 363 -16.96 3.72 -14.00
C GLU A 363 -16.27 5.05 -14.29
N HIS A 364 -15.62 5.64 -13.29
CA HIS A 364 -14.83 6.88 -13.47
C HIS A 364 -13.59 6.64 -14.31
N VAL A 365 -12.84 5.57 -14.03
CA VAL A 365 -11.65 5.18 -14.80
C VAL A 365 -12.00 5.00 -16.28
N SER A 366 -13.13 4.33 -16.59
CA SER A 366 -13.56 4.10 -17.97
C SER A 366 -13.85 5.37 -18.76
N ARG A 367 -14.33 6.43 -18.08
CA ARG A 367 -14.63 7.72 -18.72
C ARG A 367 -13.37 8.48 -19.12
N THR A 368 -12.23 8.20 -18.48
CA THR A 368 -10.94 8.83 -18.83
C THR A 368 -10.46 8.42 -20.22
N LYS A 369 -10.89 7.25 -20.72
CA LYS A 369 -10.38 6.63 -21.95
C LYS A 369 -8.85 6.55 -21.97
N ALA A 370 -8.22 6.46 -20.80
CA ALA A 370 -6.77 6.35 -20.69
C ALA A 370 -6.27 4.97 -21.15
N ASP A 371 -5.09 4.93 -21.75
CA ASP A 371 -4.38 3.70 -22.11
C ASP A 371 -3.61 3.15 -20.91
N ILE A 372 -3.19 4.04 -20.01
CA ILE A 372 -2.40 3.69 -18.82
C ILE A 372 -3.09 4.23 -17.56
N LEU A 373 -3.30 3.34 -16.60
CA LEU A 373 -3.73 3.66 -15.24
C LEU A 373 -2.55 3.49 -14.28
N ALA A 374 -1.89 4.59 -13.93
CA ALA A 374 -0.79 4.59 -12.98
C ALA A 374 -1.29 4.52 -11.53
N THR A 375 -0.50 3.87 -10.67
CA THR A 375 -0.74 3.73 -9.22
C THR A 375 0.58 3.87 -8.44
N SER A 376 0.52 4.08 -7.11
CA SER A 376 1.71 4.22 -6.25
C SER A 376 1.69 3.31 -5.01
N ASN A 377 0.98 2.18 -5.11
CA ASN A 377 0.86 1.23 -4.01
C ASN A 377 0.51 -0.16 -4.55
N PRO A 378 1.17 -1.24 -4.09
CA PRO A 378 0.99 -2.60 -4.62
C PRO A 378 -0.45 -3.09 -4.53
N GLY A 379 -1.14 -2.83 -3.42
CA GLY A 379 -2.54 -3.20 -3.25
C GLY A 379 -3.45 -2.47 -4.25
N CYS A 380 -3.17 -1.18 -4.49
CA CYS A 380 -3.90 -0.40 -5.49
C CYS A 380 -3.65 -0.95 -6.90
N LEU A 381 -2.41 -1.28 -7.24
CA LEU A 381 -2.05 -1.87 -8.53
C LEU A 381 -2.81 -3.17 -8.79
N LEU A 382 -2.79 -4.11 -7.83
CA LEU A 382 -3.53 -5.38 -7.97
C LEU A 382 -5.03 -5.14 -8.11
N GLN A 383 -5.60 -4.25 -7.28
CA GLN A 383 -7.03 -3.98 -7.31
C GLN A 383 -7.46 -3.29 -8.62
N MET A 384 -6.63 -2.42 -9.19
CA MET A 384 -6.89 -1.81 -10.49
C MET A 384 -6.74 -2.81 -11.63
N LYS A 385 -5.78 -3.74 -11.57
CA LYS A 385 -5.73 -4.89 -12.51
C LYS A 385 -7.00 -5.73 -12.45
N ALA A 386 -7.50 -6.03 -11.24
CA ALA A 386 -8.79 -6.70 -11.05
C ALA A 386 -9.94 -5.92 -11.68
N GLY A 387 -9.96 -4.60 -11.50
CA GLY A 387 -10.97 -3.71 -12.04
C GLY A 387 -10.98 -3.67 -13.57
N ILE A 388 -9.80 -3.55 -14.19
CA ILE A 388 -9.62 -3.58 -15.65
C ILE A 388 -10.12 -4.92 -16.22
N HIS A 389 -9.75 -6.03 -15.59
CA HIS A 389 -10.21 -7.36 -15.99
C HIS A 389 -11.74 -7.49 -15.90
N ARG A 390 -12.34 -7.13 -14.75
CA ARG A 390 -13.79 -7.20 -14.53
C ARG A 390 -14.59 -6.29 -15.47
N ALA A 391 -14.03 -5.15 -15.85
CA ALA A 391 -14.65 -4.22 -16.78
C ALA A 391 -14.40 -4.57 -18.26
N GLY A 392 -13.62 -5.62 -18.57
CA GLY A 392 -13.31 -6.05 -19.94
C GLY A 392 -12.41 -5.07 -20.70
N LEU A 393 -11.50 -4.38 -20.00
CA LEU A 393 -10.71 -3.28 -20.56
C LEU A 393 -9.26 -3.67 -20.89
N GLU A 394 -8.89 -4.94 -20.77
CA GLU A 394 -7.52 -5.42 -20.92
C GLU A 394 -6.93 -5.16 -22.32
N GLY A 395 -7.77 -5.07 -23.35
CA GLY A 395 -7.34 -4.73 -24.71
C GLY A 395 -7.09 -3.25 -24.96
N ARG A 396 -7.45 -2.36 -24.00
CA ARG A 396 -7.33 -0.90 -24.14
C ARG A 396 -6.52 -0.22 -23.06
N MET A 397 -6.49 -0.79 -21.84
CA MET A 397 -5.93 -0.14 -20.66
C MET A 397 -5.06 -1.12 -19.88
N THR A 398 -3.89 -0.67 -19.45
CA THR A 398 -3.03 -1.38 -18.52
C THR A 398 -2.86 -0.61 -17.22
N ALA A 399 -2.78 -1.32 -16.10
CA ALA A 399 -2.43 -0.74 -14.81
C ALA A 399 -0.96 -0.99 -14.49
N VAL A 400 -0.25 0.09 -14.15
CA VAL A 400 1.20 0.08 -13.87
C VAL A 400 1.51 0.81 -12.56
N HIS A 401 2.71 0.54 -12.02
CA HIS A 401 3.25 1.37 -10.95
C HIS A 401 3.87 2.64 -11.53
N LEU A 402 3.75 3.77 -10.83
CA LEU A 402 4.34 5.06 -11.22
C LEU A 402 5.82 4.92 -11.57
N VAL A 403 6.56 4.24 -10.70
CA VAL A 403 8.00 3.98 -10.85
C VAL A 403 8.31 3.24 -12.15
N ASP A 404 7.51 2.23 -12.51
CA ASP A 404 7.77 1.42 -13.69
C ASP A 404 7.53 2.22 -14.97
N LEU A 405 6.48 3.05 -14.97
CA LEU A 405 6.19 3.96 -16.08
C LEU A 405 7.27 5.03 -16.26
N LEU A 406 7.76 5.61 -15.16
CA LEU A 406 8.88 6.56 -15.22
C LEU A 406 10.17 5.88 -15.70
N ALA A 407 10.42 4.64 -15.28
CA ALA A 407 11.56 3.86 -15.74
C ALA A 407 11.45 3.47 -17.22
N GLU A 408 10.26 3.12 -17.72
CA GLU A 408 9.99 2.91 -19.14
C GLU A 408 10.32 4.17 -19.95
N ALA A 409 9.81 5.33 -19.53
CA ALA A 409 10.13 6.61 -20.14
C ALA A 409 11.63 6.96 -20.07
N CYS A 410 12.42 6.39 -19.15
CA CYS A 410 13.87 6.60 -19.12
C CYS A 410 14.65 5.67 -20.08
N ARG A 411 14.10 4.51 -20.43
CA ARG A 411 14.77 3.44 -21.20
C ARG A 411 14.66 3.58 -22.71
N GLU A 412 13.63 4.22 -23.25
CA GLU A 412 13.46 4.40 -24.72
C GLU A 412 14.56 5.28 -25.39
N LYS A 413 15.65 5.60 -24.68
CA LYS A 413 16.85 6.27 -25.20
C LYS A 413 18.13 5.42 -25.16
N GLU A 414 18.11 4.25 -24.52
CA GLU A 414 19.20 3.26 -24.57
C GLU A 414 18.98 2.30 -25.74
#